data_AF-A0A1C5F367-F1
#
_entry.id   AF-A0A1C5F367-F1
#
_cell.length_a   1.000
_cell.length_b   1.000
_cell.length_c   1.000
_cell.angle_alpha   90.00
_cell.angle_beta   90.00
_cell.angle_gamma   90.00
#
_symmetry.space_group_name_H-M   'P 1'
#
loop_
_entity.id
_entity.type
_entity.pdbx_description
1 polymer ?
#
loop_
_entity_poly.entity_id
_entity_poly.type
_entity_poly.pdbx_seq_one_letter_code
_entity_poly.pdbx_strand_id
1 'polypeptide(L)'
;IEFAKDTGVRTARRALASVEGGEPALFVGVQVDAPGPEGQALAVDALGRALGSVPVPWKVQLVLLDVAQGDPVADWMVSRVRPFYDRDL
;
A
#
# COMPACT_ATOMS: atom_id res chain seq x y z
N ILE A 1 -10.25 9.54 -3.82
CA ILE A 1 -9.23 8.98 -2.90
C ILE A 1 -7.85 9.38 -3.41
N GLU A 2 -6.85 9.60 -2.54
CA GLU A 2 -5.53 10.13 -2.98
C GLU A 2 -4.81 9.25 -4.02
N PHE A 3 -5.00 7.93 -3.94
CA PHE A 3 -4.47 6.94 -4.91
C PHE A 3 -5.09 7.02 -6.31
N ALA A 4 -6.24 7.70 -6.47
CA ALA A 4 -6.89 7.90 -7.77
C ALA A 4 -6.41 9.17 -8.49
N LYS A 5 -5.60 10.01 -7.83
CA LYS A 5 -5.10 11.26 -8.43
C LYS A 5 -3.96 11.02 -9.43
N ASP A 6 -3.27 9.89 -9.31
CA ASP A 6 -2.22 9.46 -10.20
C ASP A 6 -2.68 8.20 -10.93
N THR A 7 -2.58 8.17 -12.26
CA THR A 7 -3.08 7.03 -13.05
C THR A 7 -2.25 5.77 -12.86
N GLY A 8 -1.05 5.85 -12.28
CA GLY A 8 -0.12 4.73 -12.15
C GLY A 8 -0.41 3.73 -11.03
N VAL A 9 -1.36 4.01 -10.12
CA VAL A 9 -1.80 3.03 -9.10
C VAL A 9 -2.93 2.15 -9.65
N ARG A 10 -2.73 0.83 -9.63
CA ARG A 10 -3.73 -0.16 -10.02
C ARG A 10 -4.66 -0.52 -8.87
N THR A 11 -4.09 -0.93 -7.74
CA THR A 11 -4.87 -1.29 -6.55
C THR A 11 -4.18 -0.83 -5.27
N ALA A 12 -4.96 -0.56 -4.23
CA ALA A 12 -4.45 -0.31 -2.88
C ALA A 12 -5.26 -1.07 -1.83
N ARG A 13 -4.54 -1.68 -0.88
CA ARG A 13 -5.04 -2.51 0.22
C ARG A 13 -4.49 -1.96 1.53
N ARG A 14 -5.24 -2.11 2.62
CA ARG A 14 -4.76 -1.72 3.95
C ARG A 14 -5.13 -2.75 5.01
N ALA A 15 -4.21 -3.01 5.91
CA ALA A 15 -4.41 -3.90 7.05
C ALA A 15 -3.64 -3.39 8.26
N LEU A 16 -4.26 -3.44 9.44
CA LEU A 16 -3.56 -3.30 10.70
C LEU A 16 -3.09 -4.69 11.12
N ALA A 17 -1.78 -4.88 11.25
CA ALA A 17 -1.21 -6.19 11.57
C ALA A 17 -0.02 -6.06 12.51
N SER A 18 0.23 -7.13 13.27
CA SER A 18 1.44 -7.35 14.03
C SER A 18 2.20 -8.49 13.35
N VAL A 19 3.45 -8.21 12.95
CA VAL A 19 4.32 -9.20 12.30
C VAL A 19 5.26 -9.76 13.36
N GLU A 20 5.30 -11.08 13.48
CA GLU A 20 6.17 -11.81 14.43
C GLU A 20 6.04 -11.36 15.90
N GLY A 21 4.85 -10.85 16.28
CA GLY A 21 4.60 -10.35 17.64
C GLY A 21 5.16 -8.96 17.93
N GLY A 22 5.66 -8.24 16.91
CA GLY A 22 6.06 -6.84 17.03
C GLY A 22 4.88 -5.88 17.22
N GLU A 23 5.19 -4.60 17.46
CA GLU A 23 4.17 -3.55 17.60
C GLU A 23 3.26 -3.47 16.37
N PRO A 24 1.93 -3.28 16.54
CA PRO A 24 1.00 -3.16 15.42
C PRO A 24 1.36 -1.98 14.49
N ALA A 25 1.35 -2.25 13.19
CA ALA A 25 1.57 -1.24 12.15
C ALA A 25 0.45 -1.28 11.11
N LEU A 26 0.16 -0.11 10.53
CA LEU A 26 -0.73 -0.01 9.39
C LEU A 26 0.06 -0.29 8.11
N PHE A 27 -0.17 -1.45 7.52
CA PHE A 27 0.39 -1.82 6.23
C PHE A 27 -0.50 -1.28 5.12
N VAL A 28 0.10 -0.58 4.17
CA VAL A 28 -0.55 -0.10 2.94
C VAL A 28 0.14 -0.78 1.77
N GLY A 29 -0.56 -1.72 1.16
CA GLY A 29 -0.06 -2.49 0.03
C GLY A 29 -0.56 -1.86 -1.27
N VAL A 30 0.35 -1.57 -2.20
CA VAL A 30 0.05 -0.88 -3.46
C VAL A 30 0.57 -1.69 -4.64
N GLN A 31 -0.25 -1.82 -5.67
CA GLN A 31 0.17 -2.30 -6.99
C GLN A 31 0.19 -1.12 -7.96
N VAL A 32 1.27 -1.00 -8.74
CA VAL A 32 1.52 0.07 -9.71
C VAL A 32 1.70 -0.52 -11.11
N ASP A 33 1.51 0.29 -12.16
CA ASP A 33 1.71 -0.19 -13.54
C ASP A 33 3.19 -0.48 -13.85
N ALA A 34 4.09 0.40 -13.38
CA ALA A 34 5.52 0.33 -13.62
C ALA A 34 6.26 0.09 -12.29
N PRO A 35 6.53 -1.17 -11.91
CA PRO A 35 7.34 -1.47 -10.74
C PRO A 35 8.78 -0.96 -10.97
N GLY A 36 9.19 0.04 -10.19
CA GLY A 36 10.46 0.73 -10.31
C GLY A 36 10.49 2.02 -9.50
N PRO A 37 11.57 2.82 -9.56
CA PRO A 37 11.70 4.05 -8.77
C PRO A 37 10.54 5.03 -8.97
N GLU A 38 10.04 5.16 -10.20
CA GLU A 38 8.91 6.05 -10.52
C GLU A 38 7.60 5.56 -9.89
N GLY A 39 7.27 4.27 -10.02
CA GLY A 39 6.09 3.69 -9.38
C GLY A 39 6.17 3.72 -7.85
N GLN A 40 7.37 3.54 -7.29
CA GLN A 40 7.60 3.71 -5.85
C GLN A 40 7.34 5.14 -5.40
N ALA A 41 7.89 6.14 -6.10
CA ALA A 41 7.68 7.55 -5.79
C ALA A 41 6.18 7.91 -5.84
N LEU A 42 5.48 7.46 -6.88
CA LEU A 42 4.04 7.65 -7.04
C LEU A 42 3.24 7.08 -5.86
N ALA A 43 3.57 5.87 -5.40
CA ALA A 43 2.92 5.26 -4.25
C ALA A 43 3.22 6.01 -2.94
N VAL A 44 4.46 6.47 -2.75
CA VAL A 44 4.88 7.27 -1.58
C VAL A 44 4.15 8.62 -1.56
N ASP A 45 4.07 9.31 -2.70
CA ASP A 45 3.42 10.62 -2.80
C ASP A 45 1.91 10.53 -2.53
N ALA A 46 1.24 9.54 -3.13
CA ALA A 46 -0.18 9.30 -2.89
C ALA A 46 -0.48 8.99 -1.41
N LEU A 47 0.37 8.17 -0.77
CA LEU A 47 0.26 7.87 0.65
C LEU A 47 0.56 9.11 1.51
N GLY A 48 1.59 9.89 1.16
CA GLY A 48 1.97 11.12 1.85
C GLY A 48 0.85 12.15 1.87
N ARG A 49 0.17 12.36 0.73
CA ARG A 49 -1.01 13.24 0.67
C ARG A 49 -2.16 12.74 1.54
N ALA A 50 -2.38 11.43 1.59
CA ALA A 50 -3.43 10.83 2.42
C ALA A 50 -3.15 11.04 3.92
N LEU A 51 -1.90 10.80 4.34
CA LEU A 51 -1.47 10.97 5.74
C LEU A 51 -1.39 12.44 6.15
N GLY A 52 -1.04 13.34 5.24
CA GLY A 52 -1.08 14.79 5.47
C GLY A 52 -2.49 15.32 5.63
N SER A 53 -3.49 14.65 5.03
CA SER A 53 -4.91 15.01 5.16
C SER A 53 -5.55 14.42 6.41
N VAL A 54 -5.22 13.16 6.75
CA VAL A 54 -5.74 12.45 7.92
C VAL A 54 -4.58 11.72 8.61
N PRO A 55 -4.06 12.25 9.73
CA PRO A 55 -3.03 11.56 10.49
C PRO A 55 -3.59 10.28 11.13
N VAL A 56 -2.74 9.28 11.29
CA VAL A 56 -3.08 8.01 11.93
C VAL A 56 -2.15 7.76 13.13
N PRO A 57 -2.63 7.09 14.19
CA PRO A 57 -1.83 6.84 15.39
C PRO A 57 -0.82 5.70 15.22
N TRP A 58 -0.87 4.95 14.11
CA TRP A 58 -0.01 3.79 13.86
C TRP A 58 1.20 4.14 12.99
N LYS A 59 2.31 3.42 13.20
CA LYS A 59 3.40 3.40 12.22
C LYS A 59 2.84 2.90 10.88
N VAL A 60 3.10 3.64 9.81
CA VAL A 60 2.65 3.27 8.45
C VAL A 60 3.80 2.62 7.70
N GLN A 61 3.52 1.49 7.06
CA GLN A 61 4.48 0.75 6.24
C GLN A 61 3.91 0.59 4.84
N LEU A 62 4.59 1.16 3.84
CA LEU A 62 4.26 0.99 2.43
C LEU A 62 4.87 -0.32 1.93
N VAL A 63 4.06 -1.15 1.27
CA VAL A 63 4.49 -2.40 0.64
C VAL A 63 4.17 -2.33 -0.86
N LEU A 64 5.19 -2.40 -1.70
CA LEU A 64 5.01 -2.48 -3.15
C LEU A 64 4.78 -3.94 -3.54
N LEU A 65 3.52 -4.29 -3.79
CA LEU A 65 3.08 -5.67 -3.94
C LEU A 65 3.56 -6.32 -5.25
N ASP A 66 3.94 -5.53 -6.25
CA ASP A 66 4.40 -6.05 -7.56
C ASP A 66 5.90 -6.41 -7.59
N VAL A 67 6.69 -5.95 -6.61
CA VAL A 67 8.14 -6.22 -6.53
C VAL A 67 8.51 -7.12 -5.35
N ALA A 68 7.66 -7.23 -4.34
CA ALA A 68 7.91 -7.99 -3.11
C ALA A 68 7.65 -9.50 -3.32
N GLN A 69 8.28 -10.11 -4.32
CA GLN A 69 8.14 -11.54 -4.60
C GLN A 69 8.75 -12.37 -3.46
N GLY A 70 7.96 -13.27 -2.87
CA GLY A 70 8.37 -14.12 -1.75
C GLY A 70 8.37 -13.42 -0.40
N ASP A 71 7.84 -12.20 -0.30
CA ASP A 71 7.57 -11.54 0.97
C ASP A 71 6.25 -12.07 1.56
N PRO A 72 6.27 -12.70 2.75
CA PRO A 72 5.07 -13.30 3.34
C PRO A 72 3.94 -12.30 3.63
N VAL A 73 4.29 -11.04 3.92
CA VAL A 73 3.31 -9.97 4.18
C VAL A 73 2.66 -9.55 2.86
N ALA A 74 3.45 -9.34 1.80
CA ALA A 74 2.94 -9.00 0.48
C ALA A 74 2.01 -10.10 -0.07
N ASP A 75 2.43 -11.36 0.01
CA ASP A 75 1.66 -12.51 -0.44
C ASP A 75 0.34 -12.66 0.34
N TRP A 76 0.39 -12.47 1.66
CA TRP A 76 -0.81 -12.46 2.49
C TRP A 76 -1.75 -11.30 2.13
N MET A 77 -1.22 -10.09 1.92
CA MET A 77 -2.03 -8.93 1.55
C MET A 77 -2.75 -9.14 0.23
N VAL A 78 -2.06 -9.64 -0.80
CA VAL A 78 -2.68 -9.92 -2.12
C VAL A 78 -3.77 -10.98 -2.01
N SER A 79 -3.54 -12.04 -1.24
CA SER A 79 -4.44 -13.19 -1.16
C SER A 79 -5.61 -13.04 -0.17
N ARG A 80 -5.49 -12.21 0.87
CA ARG A 80 -6.46 -12.12 1.97
C ARG A 80 -7.09 -10.75 2.16
N VAL A 81 -6.45 -9.68 1.70
CA VAL A 81 -6.92 -8.31 1.96
C VAL A 81 -7.63 -7.77 0.73
N ARG A 82 -8.91 -7.43 0.90
CA ARG A 82 -9.69 -6.79 -0.16
C ARG A 82 -9.15 -5.38 -0.45
N PRO A 83 -9.00 -4.98 -1.73
CA PRO A 83 -8.64 -3.60 -2.06
C PRO A 83 -9.72 -2.62 -1.60
N PHE A 84 -9.28 -1.48 -1.07
CA PHE A 84 -10.16 -0.33 -0.84
C PHE A 84 -10.16 0.63 -2.02
N TYR A 85 -9.14 0.53 -2.88
CA TYR A 85 -9.05 1.20 -4.16
C TYR A 85 -8.64 0.17 -5.21
N ASP A 86 -9.39 0.15 -6.30
CA ASP A 86 -9.12 -0.62 -7.49
C ASP A 86 -9.48 0.29 -8.66
N ARG A 87 -8.54 0.52 -9.57
CA ARG A 87 -8.71 1.46 -10.67
C ARG A 87 -9.75 0.96 -11.68
N ASP A 88 -9.91 -0.35 -11.79
CA ASP A 88 -10.74 -0.99 -12.81
C ASP A 88 -12.16 -1.31 -12.31
N LEU A 89 -12.51 -0.89 -11.07
CA LEU A 89 -13.82 -1.08 -10.42
C LEU A 89 -14.61 0.22 -10.20
#